data_AF-A0A765XCA8-F1
#
_entry.id   AF-A0A765XCA8-F1
#
_cell.length_a   1.000
_cell.length_b   1.000
_cell.length_c   1.000
_cell.angle_alpha   90.00
_cell.angle_beta   90.00
_cell.angle_gamma   90.00
#
_symmetry.space_group_name_H-M   'P 1'
#
loop_
_entity.id
_entity.type
_entity.pdbx_description
1 polymer ?
#
loop_
_entity_poly.entity_id
_entity_poly.type
_entity_poly.pdbx_seq_one_letter_code
_entity_poly.pdbx_strand_id
1 'polypeptide(L)'
;MCKCSWSYGNNKIITDTGCGLIHLAGCVIEVMGNKGAMTIRITTPSTSSSGGTTNAQFIYINHGSEYLPGWRRDYNTKNQQAAFALGQTGSTVGNDKAVGWNWNSGVYNANIGGASTLILHFNMNAGSCPAVQFRVNYKNGGIYYRSARDGYGFEADWSEFYTTTRKPSAADVGAYTKAECNTRF
;
A
#
# COMPACT_ATOMS: atom_id res chain seq x y z
N MET A 1 12.04 -26.41 19.67
CA MET A 1 11.21 -25.19 19.75
C MET A 1 11.36 -24.65 21.16
N CYS A 2 11.72 -23.39 21.31
CA CYS A 2 11.90 -22.76 22.62
C CYS A 2 11.09 -21.47 22.68
N LYS A 3 10.35 -21.25 23.77
CA LYS A 3 9.75 -19.96 24.08
C LYS A 3 10.78 -19.09 24.80
N CYS A 4 10.95 -17.85 24.37
CA CYS A 4 11.78 -16.91 25.11
C CYS A 4 11.11 -16.51 26.43
N SER A 5 11.86 -16.60 27.52
CA SER A 5 11.38 -16.38 28.90
C SER A 5 11.52 -14.94 29.40
N TRP A 6 12.03 -14.02 28.58
CA TRP A 6 12.19 -12.62 28.98
C TRP A 6 10.84 -11.97 29.32
N SER A 7 10.80 -11.21 30.42
CA SER A 7 9.66 -10.36 30.75
C SER A 7 9.58 -9.18 29.78
N TYR A 8 8.38 -8.65 29.55
CA TYR A 8 8.17 -7.50 28.65
C TYR A 8 9.00 -6.27 29.06
N GLY A 9 9.14 -6.00 30.35
CA GLY A 9 9.95 -4.89 30.87
C GLY A 9 11.46 -5.06 30.65
N ASN A 10 11.93 -6.30 30.48
CA ASN A 10 13.33 -6.63 30.21
C ASN A 10 13.52 -7.17 28.78
N ASN A 11 12.62 -6.82 27.86
CA ASN A 11 12.70 -7.28 26.48
C ASN A 11 14.05 -6.90 25.85
N LYS A 12 14.54 -7.77 24.96
CA LYS A 12 15.70 -7.52 24.11
C LYS A 12 15.24 -7.49 22.65
N ILE A 13 15.98 -6.76 21.82
CA ILE A 13 15.63 -6.55 20.41
C ILE A 13 16.86 -6.83 19.55
N ILE A 14 16.69 -7.61 18.49
CA ILE A 14 17.69 -7.76 17.42
C ILE A 14 17.43 -6.66 16.39
N THR A 15 18.45 -5.87 16.08
CA THR A 15 18.32 -4.61 15.32
C THR A 15 19.02 -4.63 13.95
N ASP A 16 19.89 -5.62 13.70
CA ASP A 16 20.81 -5.71 12.57
C ASP A 16 20.32 -6.67 11.46
N THR A 17 19.02 -6.91 11.39
CA THR A 17 18.43 -7.86 10.42
C THR A 17 18.25 -7.27 9.02
N GLY A 18 18.19 -5.94 8.89
CA GLY A 18 17.82 -5.26 7.65
C GLY A 18 16.34 -5.41 7.24
N CYS A 19 15.54 -6.20 7.96
CA CYS A 19 14.13 -6.45 7.66
C CYS A 19 13.17 -6.16 8.83
N GLY A 20 13.65 -5.42 9.84
CA GLY A 20 12.87 -4.93 10.97
C GLY A 20 13.41 -5.37 12.34
N LEU A 21 12.91 -4.75 13.40
CA LEU A 21 13.33 -5.02 14.77
C LEU A 21 12.68 -6.30 15.30
N ILE A 22 13.45 -7.30 15.70
CA ILE A 22 12.90 -8.56 16.25
C ILE A 22 12.63 -8.40 17.73
N HIS A 23 11.37 -8.49 18.14
CA HIS A 23 10.97 -8.52 19.55
C HIS A 23 11.21 -9.92 20.16
N LEU A 24 11.86 -10.02 21.31
CA LEU A 24 12.24 -11.32 21.88
C LEU A 24 11.41 -11.77 23.11
N ALA A 25 10.84 -10.87 23.89
CA ALA A 25 9.95 -11.25 24.99
C ALA A 25 8.68 -11.92 24.42
N GLY A 26 8.33 -13.09 24.94
CA GLY A 26 7.15 -13.82 24.49
C GLY A 26 7.20 -14.40 23.07
N CYS A 27 8.33 -14.26 22.34
CA CYS A 27 8.49 -14.85 21.03
C CYS A 27 8.70 -16.38 21.12
N VAL A 28 8.51 -17.06 19.99
CA VAL A 28 8.88 -18.46 19.80
C VAL A 28 10.02 -18.52 18.81
N ILE A 29 11.09 -19.24 19.17
CA ILE A 29 12.24 -19.49 18.32
C ILE A 29 12.28 -20.98 17.97
N GLU A 30 12.37 -21.23 16.67
CA GLU A 30 12.56 -22.54 16.11
C GLU A 30 13.87 -22.55 15.31
N VAL A 31 14.75 -23.50 15.61
CA VAL A 31 16.00 -23.71 14.87
C VAL A 31 15.92 -25.09 14.24
N MET A 32 16.07 -25.14 12.92
CA MET A 32 16.05 -26.37 12.13
C MET A 32 17.40 -26.53 11.43
N GLY A 33 17.96 -27.73 11.40
CA GLY A 33 19.26 -28.02 10.79
C GLY A 33 20.40 -28.09 11.81
N ASN A 34 21.62 -27.88 11.34
CA ASN A 34 22.86 -27.98 12.12
C ASN A 34 23.67 -26.68 12.06
N LYS A 35 24.79 -26.60 12.80
CA LYS A 35 25.62 -25.39 12.88
C LYS A 35 26.10 -24.87 11.51
N GLY A 36 26.36 -25.76 10.56
CA GLY A 36 26.84 -25.41 9.21
C GLY A 36 25.71 -25.09 8.22
N ALA A 37 24.49 -25.52 8.48
CA ALA A 37 23.32 -25.26 7.65
C ALA A 37 22.05 -25.26 8.52
N MET A 38 21.47 -24.09 8.74
CA MET A 38 20.30 -23.90 9.59
C MET A 38 19.28 -22.91 9.02
N THR A 39 18.03 -23.12 9.42
CA THR A 39 16.98 -22.12 9.35
C THR A 39 16.59 -21.73 10.77
N ILE A 40 16.56 -20.44 11.06
CA ILE A 40 16.02 -19.90 12.31
C ILE A 40 14.73 -19.18 11.98
N ARG A 41 13.61 -19.62 12.56
CA ARG A 41 12.33 -18.92 12.48
C ARG A 41 12.01 -18.32 13.84
N ILE A 42 11.71 -17.03 13.86
CA ILE A 42 11.27 -16.30 15.05
C ILE A 42 9.87 -15.77 14.79
N THR A 43 8.91 -16.20 15.60
CA THR A 43 7.53 -15.67 15.60
C THR A 43 7.39 -14.70 16.77
N THR A 44 7.19 -13.41 16.46
CA THR A 44 7.11 -12.35 17.48
C THR A 44 5.73 -12.33 18.17
N PRO A 45 5.64 -11.79 19.40
CA PRO A 45 4.36 -11.68 20.11
C PRO A 45 3.37 -10.74 19.40
N SER A 46 2.11 -10.77 19.83
CA SER A 46 1.05 -9.88 19.31
C SER A 46 1.08 -8.46 19.91
N THR A 47 1.82 -8.26 21.00
CA THR A 47 1.92 -7.00 21.75
C THR A 47 3.38 -6.65 22.05
N SER A 48 3.69 -5.37 22.22
CA SER A 48 5.03 -4.86 22.53
C SER A 48 4.92 -3.52 23.26
N SER A 49 5.75 -3.31 24.29
CA SER A 49 5.91 -2.04 25.01
C SER A 49 7.24 -1.33 24.71
N SER A 50 8.11 -1.96 23.90
CA SER A 50 9.50 -1.54 23.68
C SER A 50 9.87 -1.37 22.20
N GLY A 51 8.88 -1.28 21.30
CA GLY A 51 9.10 -0.90 19.89
C GLY A 51 9.54 -2.02 18.94
N GLY A 52 9.71 -3.26 19.41
CA GLY A 52 9.95 -4.42 18.53
C GLY A 52 8.73 -4.77 17.67
N THR A 53 8.96 -5.32 16.47
CA THR A 53 7.90 -5.71 15.52
C THR A 53 7.02 -6.82 16.09
N THR A 54 5.73 -6.58 16.21
CA THR A 54 4.74 -7.59 16.65
C THR A 54 4.10 -8.30 15.47
N ASN A 55 3.46 -9.45 15.73
CA ASN A 55 2.70 -10.23 14.75
C ASN A 55 3.49 -10.57 13.46
N ALA A 56 4.80 -10.80 13.58
CA ALA A 56 5.69 -11.02 12.44
C ALA A 56 6.43 -12.36 12.55
N GLN A 57 6.84 -12.88 11.40
CA GLN A 57 7.78 -13.99 11.29
C GLN A 57 9.07 -13.51 10.64
N PHE A 58 10.18 -13.69 11.36
CA PHE A 58 11.52 -13.44 10.86
C PHE A 58 12.18 -14.78 10.59
N ILE A 59 12.77 -14.92 9.41
CA ILE A 59 13.43 -16.16 8.99
C ILE A 59 14.86 -15.83 8.60
N TYR A 60 15.81 -16.43 9.29
CA TYR A 60 17.20 -16.49 8.87
C TYR A 60 17.46 -17.82 8.18
N ILE A 61 18.09 -17.79 7.02
CA ILE A 61 18.56 -18.99 6.33
C ILE A 61 20.07 -18.89 6.18
N ASN A 62 20.78 -19.93 6.60
CA ASN A 62 22.17 -20.21 6.27
C ASN A 62 22.25 -21.66 5.79
N HIS A 63 22.84 -21.91 4.62
CA HIS A 63 22.93 -23.25 4.06
C HIS A 63 24.37 -23.63 3.66
N GLY A 64 25.36 -23.21 4.45
CA GLY A 64 26.76 -23.56 4.26
C GLY A 64 27.59 -22.50 3.53
N SER A 65 28.82 -22.86 3.21
CA SER A 65 29.89 -21.95 2.77
C SER A 65 29.65 -21.25 1.43
N GLU A 66 28.74 -21.76 0.60
CA GLU A 66 28.41 -21.20 -0.72
C GLU A 66 27.10 -20.39 -0.73
N TYR A 67 26.39 -20.32 0.40
CA TYR A 67 25.15 -19.55 0.51
C TYR A 67 25.42 -18.13 1.02
N LEU A 68 24.60 -17.17 0.60
CA LEU A 68 24.52 -15.84 1.21
C LEU A 68 23.49 -15.88 2.33
N PRO A 69 23.89 -15.96 3.61
CA PRO A 69 22.94 -16.05 4.69
C PRO A 69 22.23 -14.71 4.87
N GLY A 70 20.95 -14.75 5.20
CA GLY A 70 20.17 -13.52 5.30
C GLY A 70 18.90 -13.67 6.10
N TRP A 71 18.51 -12.56 6.72
CA TRP A 71 17.21 -12.40 7.34
C TRP A 71 16.18 -11.97 6.30
N ARG A 72 14.96 -12.49 6.42
CA ARG A 72 13.77 -11.94 5.80
C ARG A 72 12.64 -11.86 6.82
N ARG A 73 11.67 -10.99 6.54
CA ARG A 73 10.43 -10.88 7.30
C ARG A 73 9.26 -11.18 6.38
N ASP A 74 8.45 -12.16 6.75
CA ASP A 74 7.28 -12.55 5.97
C ASP A 74 6.08 -11.64 6.33
N TYR A 75 5.27 -11.30 5.32
CA TYR A 75 4.05 -10.53 5.50
C TYR A 75 2.85 -11.42 5.83
N ASN A 76 1.89 -10.88 6.57
CA ASN A 76 0.64 -11.54 6.93
C ASN A 76 -0.47 -10.50 7.15
N THR A 77 -1.64 -10.93 7.63
CA THR A 77 -2.81 -10.05 7.84
C THR A 77 -2.60 -8.95 8.87
N LYS A 78 -1.56 -9.04 9.72
CA LYS A 78 -1.20 -8.04 10.73
C LYS A 78 0.14 -7.35 10.43
N ASN A 79 1.12 -8.06 9.87
CA ASN A 79 2.36 -7.50 9.34
C ASN A 79 2.22 -7.30 7.83
N GLN A 80 1.58 -6.21 7.42
CA GLN A 80 1.28 -5.94 6.02
C GLN A 80 2.47 -5.31 5.28
N GLN A 81 2.52 -5.50 3.97
CA GLN A 81 3.42 -4.73 3.13
C GLN A 81 2.88 -3.31 2.92
N ALA A 82 3.78 -2.34 2.81
CA ALA A 82 3.39 -0.97 2.47
C ALA A 82 2.66 -0.93 1.12
N ALA A 83 1.53 -0.22 1.08
CA ALA A 83 0.58 -0.17 -0.03
C ALA A 83 1.19 0.05 -1.43
N PHE A 84 2.25 0.86 -1.51
CA PHE A 84 2.85 1.29 -2.78
C PHE A 84 4.22 0.65 -3.07
N ALA A 85 4.70 -0.26 -2.23
CA ALA A 85 6.05 -0.81 -2.33
C ALA A 85 6.23 -1.88 -3.43
N LEU A 86 5.15 -2.36 -4.05
CA LEU A 86 5.18 -3.47 -5.02
C LEU A 86 4.81 -3.10 -6.46
N GLY A 87 4.49 -1.83 -6.75
CA GLY A 87 3.85 -1.47 -8.02
C GLY A 87 2.36 -1.84 -7.98
N GLN A 88 1.87 -2.57 -8.99
CA GLN A 88 0.44 -2.89 -9.11
C GLN A 88 -0.06 -3.73 -7.92
N THR A 89 -1.14 -3.26 -7.31
CA THR A 89 -1.93 -3.94 -6.30
C THR A 89 -2.97 -4.85 -6.95
N GLY A 90 -2.86 -6.16 -6.68
CA GLY A 90 -3.79 -7.15 -7.19
C GLY A 90 -3.76 -7.33 -8.71
N SER A 91 -4.82 -7.92 -9.27
CA SER A 91 -5.00 -8.07 -10.73
C SER A 91 -5.68 -6.84 -11.35
N THR A 92 -5.67 -6.76 -12.68
CA THR A 92 -6.38 -5.67 -13.41
C THR A 92 -7.88 -5.75 -13.13
N VAL A 93 -8.49 -4.63 -12.75
CA VAL A 93 -9.92 -4.53 -12.47
C VAL A 93 -10.71 -4.26 -13.75
N GLY A 94 -11.98 -4.68 -13.76
CA GLY A 94 -12.81 -4.70 -14.97
C GLY A 94 -13.21 -3.34 -15.55
N ASN A 95 -13.23 -2.29 -14.74
CA ASN A 95 -13.50 -0.91 -15.16
C ASN A 95 -12.86 0.10 -14.20
N ASP A 96 -12.83 1.38 -14.60
CA ASP A 96 -12.26 2.47 -13.80
C ASP A 96 -13.04 2.80 -12.53
N LYS A 97 -14.24 2.25 -12.34
CA LYS A 97 -15.03 2.42 -11.10
C LYS A 97 -14.96 1.22 -10.17
N ALA A 98 -14.29 0.14 -10.57
CA ALA A 98 -14.28 -1.13 -9.85
C ALA A 98 -13.44 -1.14 -8.56
N VAL A 99 -12.46 -0.23 -8.43
CA VAL A 99 -11.70 -0.08 -7.18
C VAL A 99 -12.61 0.56 -6.14
N GLY A 100 -13.02 -0.22 -5.15
CA GLY A 100 -13.91 0.22 -4.08
C GLY A 100 -13.24 1.22 -3.13
N TRP A 101 -14.03 2.16 -2.59
CA TRP A 101 -13.52 3.19 -1.67
C TRP A 101 -12.92 2.59 -0.38
N ASN A 102 -13.43 1.43 0.04
CA ASN A 102 -13.03 0.71 1.25
C ASN A 102 -11.92 -0.33 1.00
N TRP A 103 -11.36 -0.41 -0.20
CA TRP A 103 -10.24 -1.30 -0.49
C TRP A 103 -8.95 -0.78 0.15
N ASN A 104 -7.97 -1.66 0.36
CA ASN A 104 -6.65 -1.25 0.85
C ASN A 104 -6.03 -0.22 -0.09
N SER A 105 -5.29 0.73 0.47
CA SER A 105 -4.49 1.66 -0.34
C SER A 105 -3.58 0.91 -1.31
N GLY A 106 -3.34 1.47 -2.50
CA GLY A 106 -2.51 0.82 -3.51
C GLY A 106 -2.57 1.47 -4.89
N VAL A 107 -1.85 0.87 -5.85
CA VAL A 107 -1.86 1.25 -7.26
C VAL A 107 -2.62 0.21 -8.06
N TYR A 108 -3.77 0.55 -8.62
CA TYR A 108 -4.61 -0.39 -9.34
C TYR A 108 -4.51 -0.14 -10.85
N ASN A 109 -4.56 -1.21 -11.65
CA ASN A 109 -4.71 -1.13 -13.10
C ASN A 109 -6.19 -1.38 -13.44
N ALA A 110 -6.83 -0.47 -14.17
CA ALA A 110 -8.24 -0.60 -14.56
C ALA A 110 -8.39 -0.62 -16.08
N ASN A 111 -9.15 -1.59 -16.60
CA ASN A 111 -9.50 -1.66 -18.01
C ASN A 111 -10.55 -0.58 -18.35
N ILE A 112 -10.43 0.11 -19.48
CA ILE A 112 -11.40 1.13 -19.92
C ILE A 112 -11.92 0.87 -21.34
N GLY A 113 -11.81 -0.37 -21.83
CA GLY A 113 -12.24 -0.75 -23.18
C GLY A 113 -11.20 -0.43 -24.23
N GLY A 114 -10.30 -1.38 -24.51
CA GLY A 114 -9.21 -1.22 -25.49
C GLY A 114 -7.96 -0.51 -24.96
N ALA A 115 -7.99 -0.03 -23.72
CA ALA A 115 -6.85 0.54 -23.01
C ALA A 115 -6.96 0.29 -21.49
N SER A 116 -5.96 0.74 -20.73
CA SER A 116 -6.02 0.77 -19.27
C SER A 116 -5.65 2.14 -18.70
N THR A 117 -6.03 2.35 -17.44
CA THR A 117 -5.74 3.55 -16.67
C THR A 117 -5.19 3.16 -15.30
N LEU A 118 -4.32 4.01 -14.75
CA LEU A 118 -3.75 3.83 -13.42
C LEU A 118 -4.67 4.50 -12.40
N ILE A 119 -5.03 3.77 -11.34
CA ILE A 119 -5.78 4.31 -10.20
C ILE A 119 -4.87 4.31 -8.97
N LEU A 120 -4.50 5.50 -8.49
CA LEU A 120 -3.93 5.67 -7.16
C LEU A 120 -5.09 5.70 -6.17
N HIS A 121 -5.15 4.74 -5.26
CA HIS A 121 -6.19 4.68 -4.23
C HIS A 121 -5.55 4.88 -2.86
N PHE A 122 -5.94 5.95 -2.19
CA PHE A 122 -5.57 6.23 -0.81
C PHE A 122 -6.80 6.02 0.05
N ASN A 123 -6.70 5.12 1.02
CA ASN A 123 -7.71 4.81 2.01
C ASN A 123 -7.07 4.81 3.40
N MET A 124 -7.50 5.75 4.24
CA MET A 124 -7.13 5.83 5.66
C MET A 124 -8.21 5.26 6.58
N ASN A 125 -9.36 4.88 6.03
CA ASN A 125 -10.49 4.25 6.73
C ASN A 125 -10.97 5.03 7.96
N ALA A 126 -10.89 6.35 7.92
CA ALA A 126 -11.21 7.23 9.03
C ALA A 126 -11.62 8.63 8.55
N GLY A 127 -12.44 9.31 9.34
CA GLY A 127 -12.90 10.68 9.08
C GLY A 127 -13.95 10.79 7.98
N SER A 128 -14.39 12.03 7.72
CA SER A 128 -15.44 12.30 6.72
C SER A 128 -14.99 12.17 5.27
N CYS A 129 -13.68 12.11 5.02
CA CYS A 129 -13.08 11.78 3.73
C CYS A 129 -12.13 10.59 3.93
N PRO A 130 -12.64 9.35 4.02
CA PRO A 130 -11.81 8.20 4.35
C PRO A 130 -10.93 7.73 3.18
N ALA A 131 -11.31 8.10 1.95
CA ALA A 131 -10.59 7.68 0.76
C ALA A 131 -10.65 8.72 -0.36
N VAL A 132 -9.59 8.75 -1.16
CA VAL A 132 -9.50 9.50 -2.40
C VAL A 132 -8.86 8.62 -3.47
N GLN A 133 -9.37 8.73 -4.69
CA GLN A 133 -8.76 8.12 -5.85
C GLN A 133 -8.29 9.17 -6.84
N PHE A 134 -7.16 8.88 -7.49
CA PHE A 134 -6.74 9.57 -8.71
C PHE A 134 -6.72 8.57 -9.87
N ARG A 135 -7.41 8.88 -10.97
CA ARG A 135 -7.36 8.13 -12.22
C ARG A 135 -6.44 8.86 -13.21
N VAL A 136 -5.41 8.21 -13.71
CA VAL A 136 -4.41 8.78 -14.61
C VAL A 136 -4.40 8.00 -15.92
N ASN A 137 -4.83 8.66 -16.99
CA ASN A 137 -4.85 8.07 -18.32
C ASN A 137 -3.47 8.10 -18.99
N TYR A 138 -3.20 7.09 -19.81
CA TYR A 138 -1.96 7.00 -20.60
C TYR A 138 -1.72 8.24 -21.47
N LYS A 139 -0.45 8.51 -21.81
CA LYS A 139 -0.03 9.64 -22.67
C LYS A 139 -0.54 11.01 -22.20
N ASN A 140 -0.60 11.25 -20.89
CA ASN A 140 -1.14 12.48 -20.29
C ASN A 140 -2.60 12.75 -20.74
N GLY A 141 -3.39 11.69 -20.94
CA GLY A 141 -4.77 11.75 -21.41
C GLY A 141 -5.80 12.25 -20.38
N GLY A 142 -5.34 12.90 -19.31
CA GLY A 142 -6.16 13.41 -18.21
C GLY A 142 -5.81 12.79 -16.86
N ILE A 143 -5.90 13.61 -15.81
CA ILE A 143 -5.85 13.21 -14.41
C ILE A 143 -7.21 13.55 -13.82
N TYR A 144 -7.83 12.60 -13.13
CA TYR A 144 -9.13 12.77 -12.52
C TYR A 144 -9.05 12.41 -11.05
N TYR A 145 -9.93 12.97 -10.22
CA TYR A 145 -10.11 12.53 -8.84
C TYR A 145 -11.57 12.29 -8.49
N ARG A 146 -11.76 11.52 -7.43
CA ARG A 146 -13.02 11.44 -6.69
C ARG A 146 -12.70 11.08 -5.24
N SER A 147 -13.56 11.50 -4.32
CA SER A 147 -13.40 11.26 -2.88
C SER A 147 -14.62 10.56 -2.31
N ALA A 148 -14.38 9.73 -1.30
CA ALA A 148 -15.45 9.10 -0.55
C ALA A 148 -15.94 10.04 0.57
N ARG A 149 -17.22 9.89 0.96
CA ARG A 149 -17.79 10.58 2.11
C ARG A 149 -18.18 9.59 3.21
N ASP A 150 -17.72 9.85 4.43
CA ASP A 150 -18.05 9.12 5.65
C ASP A 150 -18.04 7.58 5.41
N GLY A 151 -19.14 6.87 5.69
CA GLY A 151 -19.33 5.46 5.37
C GLY A 151 -20.08 5.17 4.06
N TYR A 152 -20.39 6.20 3.27
CA TYR A 152 -21.23 6.09 2.07
C TYR A 152 -20.43 5.74 0.82
N GLY A 153 -19.15 6.11 0.77
CA GLY A 153 -18.28 5.88 -0.39
C GLY A 153 -18.28 7.02 -1.39
N PHE A 154 -18.01 6.72 -2.66
CA PHE A 154 -17.93 7.71 -3.74
C PHE A 154 -19.34 8.18 -4.14
N GLU A 155 -19.73 9.37 -3.70
CA GLU A 155 -21.03 9.98 -4.06
C GLU A 155 -20.96 10.79 -5.36
N ALA A 156 -19.77 11.29 -5.69
CA ALA A 156 -19.51 12.00 -6.94
C ALA A 156 -18.71 11.10 -7.90
N ASP A 157 -18.94 11.31 -9.21
CA ASP A 157 -18.14 10.67 -10.25
C ASP A 157 -16.76 11.36 -10.40
N TRP A 158 -15.95 10.87 -11.33
CA TRP A 158 -14.65 11.45 -11.66
C TRP A 158 -14.75 12.93 -12.06
N SER A 159 -13.95 13.77 -11.40
CA SER A 159 -13.71 15.16 -11.79
C SER A 159 -12.32 15.31 -12.38
N GLU A 160 -12.19 15.99 -13.53
CA GLU A 160 -10.90 16.20 -14.21
C GLU A 160 -10.09 17.34 -13.57
N PHE A 161 -8.77 17.17 -13.48
CA PHE A 161 -7.84 18.27 -13.29
C PHE A 161 -7.52 18.93 -14.63
N TYR A 162 -7.83 20.21 -14.75
CA TYR A 162 -7.39 20.99 -15.89
C TYR A 162 -5.91 21.37 -15.79
N THR A 163 -5.22 21.33 -16.92
CA THR A 163 -3.80 21.67 -17.04
C THR A 163 -3.58 22.64 -18.20
N THR A 164 -2.35 23.13 -18.36
CA THR A 164 -2.00 24.01 -19.49
C THR A 164 -2.16 23.32 -20.85
N THR A 165 -2.04 21.99 -20.90
CA THR A 165 -2.24 21.17 -22.10
C THR A 165 -3.64 20.56 -22.19
N ARG A 166 -4.46 20.70 -21.14
CA ARG A 166 -5.86 20.24 -21.05
C ARG A 166 -6.70 21.29 -20.35
N LYS A 167 -6.95 22.39 -21.04
CA LYS A 167 -7.68 23.53 -20.51
C LYS A 167 -9.18 23.25 -20.49
N PRO A 168 -9.95 23.85 -19.57
CA PRO A 168 -11.40 23.84 -19.69
C PRO A 168 -11.83 24.54 -20.98
N SER A 169 -12.94 24.10 -21.54
CA SER A 169 -13.67 24.84 -22.57
C SER A 169 -14.38 26.05 -21.96
N ALA A 170 -14.86 26.97 -22.80
CA ALA A 170 -15.67 28.09 -22.34
C ALA A 170 -16.95 27.61 -21.64
N ALA A 171 -17.57 26.55 -22.17
CA ALA A 171 -18.75 25.94 -21.57
C ALA A 171 -18.46 25.38 -20.16
N ASP A 172 -17.30 24.74 -19.95
CA ASP A 172 -16.92 24.15 -18.65
C ASP A 172 -16.80 25.20 -17.54
N VAL A 173 -16.58 26.46 -17.89
CA VAL A 173 -16.46 27.58 -16.94
C VAL A 173 -17.58 28.61 -17.05
N GLY A 174 -18.65 28.31 -17.80
CA GLY A 174 -19.77 29.23 -18.01
C GLY A 174 -19.39 30.54 -18.72
N ALA A 175 -18.33 30.54 -19.52
CA ALA A 175 -17.90 31.67 -20.32
C ALA A 175 -18.43 31.58 -21.76
N TYR A 176 -18.54 32.74 -22.43
CA TYR A 176 -18.76 32.78 -23.87
C TYR A 176 -17.51 32.39 -24.64
N THR A 177 -17.70 31.68 -25.74
CA THR A 177 -16.65 31.40 -26.71
C THR A 177 -16.22 32.69 -27.42
N LYS A 178 -15.01 32.68 -28.02
CA LYS A 178 -14.53 33.79 -28.84
C LYS A 178 -15.50 34.14 -29.97
N ALA A 179 -16.09 33.12 -30.61
CA ALA A 179 -17.05 33.32 -31.69
C ALA A 179 -18.31 34.07 -31.20
N GLU A 180 -18.85 33.68 -30.05
CA GLU A 180 -20.01 34.37 -29.46
C GLU A 180 -19.69 35.82 -29.09
N CYS A 181 -18.53 36.07 -28.46
CA CYS A 181 -18.10 37.42 -28.13
C CYS A 181 -17.96 38.31 -29.38
N ASN A 182 -17.32 37.81 -30.44
CA ASN A 182 -17.13 38.54 -31.70
C ASN A 182 -18.44 38.92 -32.41
N THR A 183 -19.56 38.26 -32.07
CA THR A 183 -20.88 38.58 -32.62
C THR A 183 -21.68 39.55 -31.75
N ARG A 184 -21.24 39.81 -30.52
CA ARG A 184 -21.99 40.59 -29.51
C ARG A 184 -21.33 41.92 -29.14
N PHE A 185 -20.01 42.01 -29.25
CA PHE A 185 -19.20 43.16 -28.87
C PHE A 185 -18.31 43.56 -30.03
#